data_AF-A0A5E4T316-F1
#
_entry.id   AF-A0A5E4T316-F1
#
_cell.length_a   1.000
_cell.length_b   1.000
_cell.length_c   1.000
_cell.angle_alpha   90.00
_cell.angle_beta   90.00
_cell.angle_gamma   90.00
#
_symmetry.space_group_name_H-M   'P 1'
#
loop_
_entity.id
_entity.type
_entity.pdbx_description
1 polymer ?
#
loop_
_entity_poly.entity_id
_entity_poly.type
_entity_poly.pdbx_seq_one_letter_code
_entity_poly.pdbx_strand_id
1 'polypeptide(L)'
;MTTALVGDRMTYQSHSEFTSQLSLAEQTSLLALLGQRLSDDTQSQSDQTRDIYAQLSAVSSTVRETVSNASDDLLQVSDAMDVLLDLLDNAASVPVSGAKLHCLIAPLKGRLDAVTREMSALV
;
A
#
# COMPACT_ATOMS: atom_id res chain seq x y z
N MET A 1 65.97 66.90 -15.79
CA MET A 1 64.98 66.95 -14.70
C MET A 1 63.61 66.66 -15.33
N THR A 2 63.22 65.39 -15.38
CA THR A 2 62.22 64.72 -14.51
C THR A 2 60.77 65.08 -14.84
N THR A 3 60.09 64.19 -15.56
CA THR A 3 58.64 63.92 -15.40
C THR A 3 58.40 62.45 -15.78
N ALA A 4 58.27 61.58 -14.76
CA ALA A 4 57.71 60.25 -14.90
C ALA A 4 56.25 60.34 -14.47
N LEU A 5 55.34 60.13 -15.41
CA LEU A 5 53.90 60.07 -15.19
C LEU A 5 53.55 58.75 -14.46
N VAL A 6 52.98 58.90 -13.28
CA VAL A 6 52.34 57.86 -12.50
C VAL A 6 51.14 57.35 -13.28
N GLY A 7 51.29 56.16 -13.85
CA GLY A 7 50.19 55.33 -14.33
C GLY A 7 49.76 54.33 -13.26
N ASP A 8 48.45 54.08 -13.25
CA ASP A 8 47.89 52.75 -13.05
C ASP A 8 47.72 52.23 -11.60
N ARG A 9 46.61 52.63 -10.95
CA ARG A 9 46.11 51.97 -9.73
C ARG A 9 44.66 52.38 -9.40
N MET A 10 43.67 52.04 -10.24
CA MET A 10 42.25 52.32 -9.88
C MET A 10 41.16 51.44 -10.53
N THR A 11 41.48 50.22 -10.98
CA THR A 11 40.48 49.34 -11.65
C THR A 11 40.40 47.91 -11.07
N TYR A 12 41.33 47.51 -10.19
CA TYR A 12 41.38 46.13 -9.68
C TYR A 12 40.43 45.84 -8.50
N GLN A 13 39.93 46.86 -7.80
CA GLN A 13 39.12 46.67 -6.58
C GLN A 13 37.65 46.36 -6.89
N SER A 14 37.06 47.06 -7.87
CA SER A 14 35.66 46.86 -8.28
C SER A 14 35.41 45.51 -8.97
N HIS A 15 36.40 45.00 -9.71
CA HIS A 15 36.29 43.68 -10.35
C HIS A 15 36.27 42.54 -9.32
N SER A 16 37.04 42.65 -8.23
CA SER A 16 37.07 41.61 -7.18
C SER A 16 35.79 41.56 -6.35
N GLU A 17 35.18 42.71 -6.06
CA GLU A 17 33.87 42.75 -5.38
C GLU A 17 32.76 42.26 -6.29
N PHE A 18 32.78 42.64 -7.58
CA PHE A 18 31.79 42.20 -8.56
C PHE A 18 31.87 40.69 -8.83
N THR A 19 33.08 40.11 -8.94
CA THR A 19 33.25 38.66 -9.08
C THR A 19 32.87 37.90 -7.82
N SER A 20 33.12 38.47 -6.63
CA SER A 20 32.68 37.88 -5.35
C SER A 20 31.15 37.93 -5.20
N GLN A 21 30.51 39.02 -5.62
CA GLN A 21 29.04 39.14 -5.62
C GLN A 21 28.39 38.22 -6.64
N LEU A 22 29.00 38.05 -7.83
CA LEU A 22 28.54 37.11 -8.84
C LEU A 22 28.64 35.66 -8.35
N SER A 23 29.76 35.31 -7.71
CA SER A 23 29.99 34.00 -7.08
C SER A 23 29.02 33.71 -5.93
N LEU A 24 28.71 34.73 -5.12
CA LEU A 24 27.76 34.60 -4.01
C LEU A 24 26.33 34.43 -4.54
N ALA A 25 25.95 35.19 -5.58
CA ALA A 25 24.67 35.04 -6.27
C ALA A 25 24.48 33.63 -6.85
N GLU A 26 25.51 33.08 -7.50
CA GLU A 26 25.51 31.70 -8.01
C GLU A 26 25.38 30.66 -6.88
N GLN A 27 26.08 30.85 -5.75
CA GLN A 27 25.95 29.98 -4.58
C GLN A 27 24.55 30.01 -3.97
N THR A 28 23.94 31.20 -3.83
CA THR A 28 22.54 31.29 -3.38
C THR A 28 21.57 30.61 -4.35
N SER A 29 21.82 30.68 -5.65
CA SER A 29 21.02 29.99 -6.66
C SER A 29 21.11 28.46 -6.52
N LEU A 30 22.32 27.92 -6.32
CA LEU A 30 22.52 26.49 -6.09
C LEU A 30 21.90 25.99 -4.77
N LEU A 31 21.99 26.78 -3.70
CA LEU A 31 21.33 26.48 -2.43
C LEU A 31 19.80 26.50 -2.56
N ALA A 32 19.24 27.45 -3.31
CA ALA A 32 17.82 27.49 -3.61
C ALA A 32 17.40 26.24 -4.42
N LEU A 33 18.18 25.83 -5.42
CA LEU A 33 17.95 24.62 -6.21
C LEU A 33 18.02 23.34 -5.34
N LEU A 34 18.98 23.26 -4.42
CA LEU A 34 19.07 22.15 -3.47
C LEU A 34 17.88 22.14 -2.50
N GLY A 35 17.47 23.30 -1.98
CA GLY A 35 16.30 23.42 -1.12
C GLY A 35 15.00 23.04 -1.83
N GLN A 36 14.86 23.45 -3.10
CA GLN A 36 13.75 23.06 -3.97
C GLN A 36 13.74 21.54 -4.19
N ARG A 37 14.89 20.96 -4.54
CA ARG A 37 15.02 19.52 -4.79
C ARG A 37 14.76 18.69 -3.54
N LEU A 38 15.23 19.14 -2.37
CA LEU A 38 14.93 18.48 -1.10
C LEU A 38 13.43 18.54 -0.77
N SER A 39 12.79 19.69 -1.05
CA SER A 39 11.35 19.86 -0.83
C SER A 39 10.53 18.96 -1.76
N ASP A 40 10.90 18.90 -3.04
CA ASP A 40 10.26 18.03 -4.03
C ASP A 40 10.42 16.54 -3.67
N ASP A 41 11.63 16.12 -3.24
CA ASP A 41 11.88 14.75 -2.77
C ASP A 41 11.07 14.42 -1.51
N THR A 42 10.97 15.35 -0.56
CA THR A 42 10.18 15.16 0.68
C THR A 42 8.70 15.05 0.36
N GLN A 43 8.20 15.85 -0.58
CA GLN A 43 6.81 15.83 -1.01
C GLN A 43 6.47 14.53 -1.75
N SER A 44 7.33 14.12 -2.68
CA SER A 44 7.24 12.83 -3.38
C SER A 44 7.22 11.65 -2.41
N GLN A 45 8.07 11.67 -1.38
CA GLN A 45 8.07 10.65 -0.33
C GLN A 45 6.78 10.65 0.50
N SER A 46 6.21 11.83 0.78
CA SER A 46 4.93 11.96 1.48
C SER A 46 3.77 11.40 0.66
N ASP A 47 3.77 11.64 -0.65
CA ASP A 47 2.76 11.13 -1.58
C ASP A 47 2.87 9.60 -1.69
N GLN A 48 4.09 9.06 -1.83
CA GLN A 48 4.33 7.61 -1.78
C GLN A 48 3.83 6.98 -0.47
N THR A 49 4.07 7.63 0.67
CA THR A 49 3.63 7.13 1.97
C THR A 49 2.10 7.13 2.07
N ARG A 50 1.45 8.17 1.54
CA ARG A 50 -0.01 8.27 1.47
C ARG A 50 -0.60 7.19 0.57
N ASP A 51 0.03 6.93 -0.57
CA ASP A 51 -0.38 5.88 -1.50
C ASP A 51 -0.23 4.49 -0.88
N ILE A 52 0.88 4.22 -0.19
CA ILE A 52 1.07 2.97 0.56
C ILE A 52 -0.02 2.83 1.63
N TYR A 53 -0.34 3.88 2.36
CA TYR A 53 -1.42 3.85 3.35
C TYR A 53 -2.79 3.57 2.71
N ALA A 54 -3.09 4.19 1.57
CA ALA A 54 -4.31 3.94 0.81
C ALA A 54 -4.39 2.49 0.32
N GLN A 55 -3.28 1.94 -0.20
CA GLN A 55 -3.19 0.53 -0.61
C GLN A 55 -3.36 -0.42 0.58
N LEU A 56 -2.71 -0.13 1.71
CA LEU A 56 -2.81 -0.96 2.91
C LEU A 56 -4.22 -0.95 3.51
N SER A 57 -4.88 0.21 3.47
CA SER A 57 -6.29 0.36 3.84
C SER A 57 -7.20 -0.44 2.91
N ALA A 58 -6.97 -0.38 1.59
CA ALA A 58 -7.73 -1.16 0.62
C ALA A 58 -7.56 -2.67 0.84
N VAL A 59 -6.31 -3.15 1.00
CA VAL A 59 -6.02 -4.55 1.30
C VAL A 59 -6.68 -4.97 2.62
N SER A 60 -6.57 -4.16 3.68
CA SER A 60 -7.22 -4.45 4.96
C SER A 60 -8.74 -4.55 4.84
N SER A 61 -9.37 -3.70 4.02
CA SER A 61 -10.79 -3.77 3.75
C SER A 61 -11.17 -5.07 3.04
N THR A 62 -10.43 -5.44 1.99
CA THR A 62 -10.64 -6.69 1.24
C THR A 62 -10.47 -7.91 2.14
N VAL A 63 -9.40 -7.97 2.94
CA VAL A 63 -9.16 -9.06 3.90
C VAL A 63 -10.32 -9.17 4.88
N ARG A 64 -10.77 -8.06 5.45
CA ARG A 64 -11.90 -8.05 6.39
C ARG A 64 -13.18 -8.54 5.75
N GLU A 65 -13.47 -8.12 4.52
CA GLU A 65 -14.66 -8.54 3.76
C GLU A 65 -14.60 -10.05 3.45
N THR A 66 -13.49 -10.53 2.88
CA THR A 66 -13.32 -11.95 2.58
C THR A 66 -13.41 -12.82 3.83
N VAL A 67 -12.80 -12.41 4.96
CA VAL A 67 -12.91 -13.13 6.24
C VAL A 67 -14.33 -13.12 6.78
N SER A 68 -15.04 -12.00 6.66
CA SER A 68 -16.45 -11.91 7.08
C SER A 68 -17.33 -12.86 6.27
N ASN A 69 -17.20 -12.83 4.95
CA ASN A 69 -17.98 -13.68 4.05
C ASN A 69 -17.67 -15.17 4.28
N ALA A 70 -16.40 -15.52 4.43
CA ALA A 70 -15.98 -16.88 4.76
C ALA A 70 -16.56 -17.35 6.11
N SER A 71 -16.59 -16.45 7.12
CA SER A 71 -17.17 -16.77 8.43
C SER A 71 -18.68 -17.02 8.34
N ASP A 72 -19.40 -16.19 7.58
CA ASP A 72 -20.84 -16.37 7.34
C ASP A 72 -21.13 -17.68 6.60
N ASP A 73 -20.31 -18.03 5.60
CA ASP A 73 -20.44 -19.31 4.89
C ASP A 73 -20.17 -20.51 5.79
N LEU A 74 -19.17 -20.43 6.67
CA LEU A 74 -18.87 -21.50 7.63
C LEU A 74 -19.97 -21.67 8.67
N LEU A 75 -20.59 -20.58 9.15
CA LEU A 75 -21.75 -20.64 10.03
C LEU A 75 -22.92 -21.37 9.35
N GLN A 76 -23.21 -21.03 8.09
CA GLN A 76 -24.28 -21.71 7.35
C GLN A 76 -23.98 -23.18 7.08
N VAL A 77 -22.71 -23.55 6.84
CA VAL A 77 -22.30 -24.96 6.75
C VAL A 77 -22.47 -25.67 8.09
N SER A 78 -22.16 -25.00 9.20
CA SER A 78 -22.39 -25.53 10.56
C SER A 78 -23.88 -25.81 10.80
N ASP A 79 -24.74 -24.83 10.56
CA ASP A 79 -26.19 -24.98 10.73
C ASP A 79 -26.75 -26.13 9.88
N ALA A 80 -26.27 -26.24 8.63
CA ALA A 80 -26.70 -27.31 7.74
C ALA A 80 -26.19 -28.70 8.17
N MET A 81 -25.02 -28.77 8.80
CA MET A 81 -24.52 -30.01 9.41
C MET A 81 -25.33 -30.39 10.64
N ASP A 82 -25.70 -29.43 11.49
CA ASP A 82 -26.57 -29.69 12.66
C ASP A 82 -27.92 -30.24 12.21
N VAL A 83 -28.53 -29.65 11.18
CA VAL A 83 -29.78 -30.18 10.57
C VAL A 83 -29.57 -31.59 9.98
N LEU A 84 -28.43 -31.85 9.36
CA LEU A 84 -28.12 -33.18 8.83
C LEU A 84 -28.01 -34.22 9.96
N LEU A 85 -27.34 -33.88 11.05
CA LEU A 85 -27.19 -34.74 12.23
C LEU A 85 -28.54 -34.99 12.89
N ASP A 86 -29.36 -33.96 13.10
CA ASP A 86 -30.73 -34.08 13.60
C ASP A 86 -31.56 -35.00 12.70
N LEU A 87 -31.46 -34.86 11.38
CA LEU A 87 -32.16 -35.74 10.44
C LEU A 87 -31.71 -37.20 10.55
N LEU A 88 -30.42 -37.45 10.76
CA LEU A 88 -29.89 -38.80 10.92
C LEU A 88 -30.30 -39.42 12.26
N ASP A 89 -30.26 -38.65 13.34
CA ASP A 89 -30.63 -39.09 14.69
C ASP A 89 -32.13 -39.39 14.78
N ASN A 90 -32.97 -38.60 14.10
CA ASN A 90 -34.42 -38.81 14.04
C ASN A 90 -34.85 -39.85 12.98
N ALA A 91 -33.98 -40.23 12.05
CA ALA A 91 -34.27 -41.22 11.00
C ALA A 91 -34.09 -42.69 11.44
N ALA A 92 -34.01 -42.97 12.74
CA ALA A 92 -33.71 -44.28 13.34
C ALA A 92 -34.53 -45.47 12.80
N SER A 93 -35.66 -45.25 12.14
CA SER A 93 -36.52 -46.28 11.55
C SER A 93 -36.40 -46.46 10.02
N VAL A 94 -35.71 -45.57 9.29
CA VAL A 94 -35.60 -45.63 7.82
C VAL A 94 -34.14 -45.48 7.39
N PRO A 95 -33.53 -46.50 6.77
CA PRO A 95 -32.17 -46.38 6.26
C PRO A 95 -32.12 -45.30 5.16
N VAL A 96 -31.33 -44.25 5.41
CA VAL A 96 -31.04 -43.22 4.40
C VAL A 96 -30.05 -43.82 3.40
N SER A 97 -30.41 -43.81 2.10
CA SER A 97 -29.51 -44.33 1.08
C SER A 97 -28.27 -43.45 0.95
N GLY A 98 -27.12 -44.07 0.67
CA GLY A 98 -25.87 -43.34 0.44
C GLY A 98 -25.96 -42.27 -0.64
N ALA A 99 -26.81 -42.46 -1.66
CA ALA A 99 -27.07 -41.45 -2.68
C ALA A 99 -27.77 -40.20 -2.12
N LYS A 100 -28.73 -40.35 -1.21
CA LYS A 100 -29.42 -39.22 -0.57
C LYS A 100 -28.48 -38.46 0.36
N LEU A 101 -27.67 -39.18 1.14
CA LEU A 101 -26.62 -38.59 1.96
C LEU A 101 -25.59 -37.83 1.11
N HIS A 102 -25.18 -38.40 -0.01
CA HIS A 102 -24.28 -37.74 -0.95
C HIS A 102 -24.89 -36.45 -1.53
N CYS A 103 -26.19 -36.44 -1.86
CA CYS A 103 -26.87 -35.22 -2.31
C CYS A 103 -26.93 -34.12 -1.24
N LEU A 104 -26.94 -34.47 0.05
CA LEU A 104 -26.95 -33.52 1.15
C LEU A 104 -25.52 -33.03 1.49
N ILE A 105 -24.54 -33.91 1.45
CA ILE A 105 -23.15 -33.62 1.82
C ILE A 105 -22.39 -32.92 0.68
N ALA A 106 -22.65 -33.27 -0.59
CA ALA A 106 -21.90 -32.73 -1.73
C ALA A 106 -22.00 -31.18 -1.84
N PRO A 107 -23.17 -30.54 -1.64
CA PRO A 107 -23.26 -29.08 -1.60
C PRO A 107 -22.45 -28.47 -0.44
N LEU A 108 -22.49 -29.08 0.75
CA LEU A 108 -21.74 -28.61 1.93
C LEU A 108 -20.24 -28.69 1.71
N LYS A 109 -19.77 -29.80 1.15
CA LYS A 109 -18.38 -29.96 0.72
C LYS A 109 -17.99 -28.90 -0.31
N GLY A 110 -18.83 -28.67 -1.32
CA GLY A 110 -18.56 -27.67 -2.35
C GLY A 110 -18.40 -26.25 -1.79
N ARG A 111 -19.23 -25.89 -0.79
CA ARG A 111 -19.11 -24.62 -0.07
C ARG A 111 -17.83 -24.53 0.76
N LEU A 112 -17.48 -25.61 1.47
CA LEU A 112 -16.23 -25.67 2.24
C LEU A 112 -14.99 -25.56 1.34
N ASP A 113 -15.01 -26.22 0.18
CA ASP A 113 -13.96 -26.13 -0.84
C ASP A 113 -13.85 -24.71 -1.41
N ALA A 114 -14.96 -23.99 -1.56
CA ALA A 114 -14.99 -22.59 -1.99
C ALA A 114 -14.37 -21.66 -0.95
N VAL A 115 -14.81 -21.76 0.31
CA VAL A 115 -14.25 -20.99 1.44
C VAL A 115 -12.74 -21.24 1.58
N THR A 116 -12.31 -22.50 1.49
CA THR A 116 -10.90 -22.87 1.57
C THR A 116 -10.09 -22.21 0.46
N ARG A 117 -10.63 -22.15 -0.77
CA ARG A 117 -9.98 -21.51 -1.92
C ARG A 117 -9.89 -20.00 -1.75
N GLU A 118 -10.95 -19.37 -1.28
CA GLU A 118 -10.99 -17.92 -1.02
C GLU A 118 -10.02 -17.52 0.09
N MET A 119 -9.98 -18.28 1.18
CA MET A 119 -9.01 -18.07 2.27
C MET A 119 -7.57 -18.33 1.83
N SER A 120 -7.33 -19.32 0.98
CA SER A 120 -5.98 -19.60 0.45
C SER A 120 -5.49 -18.51 -0.51
N ALA A 121 -6.39 -17.73 -1.13
CA ALA A 121 -6.01 -16.60 -1.98
C ALA A 121 -5.58 -15.36 -1.17
N LEU A 122 -5.83 -15.35 0.15
CA LEU A 122 -5.44 -14.27 1.07
C LEU A 122 -4.05 -14.47 1.70
N VAL A 123 -3.50 -15.69 1.67
CA VAL A 123 -2.23 -16.10 2.32
C VAL A 123 -1.15 -16.29 1.26
#